data_AF-A0A8W8NV64-F1
#
_entry.id   AF-A0A8W8NV64-F1
#
_cell.length_a   1.000
_cell.length_b   1.000
_cell.length_c   1.000
_cell.angle_alpha   90.00
_cell.angle_beta   90.00
_cell.angle_gamma   90.00
#
_symmetry.space_group_name_H-M   'P 1'
#
loop_
_entity.id
_entity.type
_entity.pdbx_description
1 polymer ?
#
loop_
_entity_poly.entity_id
_entity_poly.type
_entity_poly.pdbx_seq_one_letter_code
_entity_poly.pdbx_strand_id
1 'polypeptide(L)'
;VYKDMGQMTCQTTFAECAVLDKSYCGGTCPAGCSDLNDVYHAHRFALNLPVCRAALNSGDLTSSGGHVVWKNEHANGGEASEFVQSTRNINTPILG
;
A
#
# COMPACT_ATOMS: atom_id res chain seq x y z
N VAL A 1 10.75 -8.20 -7.85
CA VAL A 1 11.54 -8.34 -6.61
C VAL A 1 10.66 -7.91 -5.45
N TYR A 2 10.72 -8.56 -4.28
CA TYR A 2 10.00 -8.12 -3.08
C TYR A 2 10.99 -7.45 -2.11
N LYS A 3 10.70 -6.23 -1.68
CA LYS A 3 11.46 -5.48 -0.68
C LYS A 3 10.69 -5.44 0.62
N ASP A 4 11.21 -6.12 1.63
CA ASP A 4 10.68 -6.03 2.98
C ASP A 4 11.22 -4.77 3.67
N MET A 5 10.32 -3.92 4.15
CA MET A 5 10.60 -2.73 4.93
C MET A 5 10.58 -2.98 6.44
N GLY A 6 10.27 -4.21 6.88
CA GLY A 6 10.19 -4.57 8.28
C GLY A 6 9.08 -3.80 9.01
N GLN A 7 9.38 -3.30 10.21
CA GLN A 7 8.43 -2.55 11.02
C GLN A 7 8.36 -1.09 10.54
N MET A 8 7.22 -0.71 9.99
CA MET A 8 6.96 0.64 9.50
C MET A 8 6.40 1.53 10.61
N THR A 9 6.29 2.82 10.33
CA THR A 9 5.59 3.80 11.16
C THR A 9 4.33 4.28 10.44
N CYS A 10 3.41 4.93 11.16
CA CYS A 10 2.25 5.57 10.54
C CYS A 10 2.63 6.71 9.56
N GLN A 11 3.90 7.10 9.49
CA GLN A 11 4.43 8.12 8.59
C GLN A 11 5.24 7.53 7.44
N THR A 12 5.50 6.21 7.45
CA THR A 12 6.22 5.55 6.36
C THR A 12 5.41 5.68 5.07
N THR A 13 6.01 6.27 4.05
CA THR A 13 5.39 6.54 2.75
C THR A 13 5.79 5.51 1.71
N PHE A 14 5.08 5.45 0.59
CA PHE A 14 5.40 4.53 -0.50
C PHE A 14 6.75 4.88 -1.17
N ALA A 15 7.18 6.14 -1.13
CA ALA A 15 8.46 6.63 -1.63
C ALA A 15 9.66 6.02 -0.91
N GLU A 16 9.51 5.70 0.38
CA GLU A 16 10.55 5.02 1.18
C GLU A 16 10.90 3.65 0.58
N CYS A 17 9.93 3.02 -0.10
CA CYS A 17 10.22 1.90 -0.95
C CYS A 17 10.77 2.40 -2.30
N ALA A 18 12.06 2.74 -2.30
CA ALA A 18 12.83 3.24 -3.45
C ALA A 18 12.97 2.27 -4.64
N VAL A 19 12.10 1.27 -4.76
CA VAL A 19 12.02 0.37 -5.90
C VAL A 19 10.90 0.85 -6.83
N LEU A 20 11.30 1.43 -7.97
CA LEU A 20 10.41 1.96 -9.00
C LEU A 20 10.12 0.95 -10.13
N ASP A 21 10.93 -0.11 -10.24
CA ASP A 21 10.86 -1.10 -11.32
C ASP A 21 10.10 -2.37 -10.90
N LYS A 22 8.79 -2.40 -11.13
CA LYS A 22 7.90 -3.58 -11.01
C LYS A 22 8.20 -4.48 -9.80
N SER A 23 8.43 -3.84 -8.67
CA SER A 23 8.85 -4.52 -7.46
C SER A 23 7.82 -4.29 -6.38
N TYR A 24 7.58 -5.37 -5.64
CA TYR A 24 6.66 -5.41 -4.53
C TYR A 24 7.40 -4.92 -3.31
N CYS A 25 6.69 -4.19 -2.47
CA CYS A 25 7.16 -3.71 -1.20
C CYS A 25 6.21 -4.23 -0.15
N GLY A 26 6.73 -4.60 1.01
CA GLY A 26 5.87 -4.95 2.11
C GLY A 26 6.46 -4.54 3.43
N GLY A 27 5.60 -4.36 4.42
CA GLY A 27 6.02 -3.97 5.75
C GLY A 27 4.88 -4.11 6.74
N THR A 28 5.22 -4.11 8.02
CA THR A 28 4.28 -4.26 9.12
C THR A 28 3.93 -2.90 9.69
N CYS A 29 2.66 -2.54 9.60
CA CYS A 29 2.10 -1.33 10.16
C CYS A 29 1.72 -1.51 11.63
N PRO A 30 2.03 -0.53 12.49
CA PRO A 30 1.61 -0.55 13.89
C PRO A 30 0.12 -0.24 14.02
N ALA A 31 -0.46 -0.63 15.15
CA ALA A 31 -1.83 -0.27 15.52
C ALA A 31 -1.95 1.25 15.77
N GLY A 32 -3.15 1.80 15.55
CA GLY A 32 -3.43 3.22 15.86
C GLY A 32 -3.06 4.23 14.78
N CYS A 33 -2.78 3.80 13.54
CA CYS A 33 -2.51 4.74 12.43
C CYS A 33 -3.78 5.43 11.86
N SER A 34 -4.95 5.15 12.42
CA SER A 34 -6.28 5.65 12.02
C SER A 34 -6.58 7.09 12.43
N ASP A 35 -5.68 7.74 13.15
CA ASP A 35 -5.92 9.02 13.85
C ASP A 35 -5.94 10.30 12.98
N LEU A 36 -6.02 10.21 11.64
CA LEU A 36 -6.08 11.41 10.80
C LEU A 36 -7.24 11.36 9.81
N ASN A 37 -8.08 12.40 9.91
CA ASN A 37 -9.30 12.73 9.17
C ASN A 37 -9.21 12.73 7.63
N ASP A 38 -8.10 12.28 7.03
CA ASP A 38 -7.92 12.25 5.59
C ASP A 38 -8.32 10.89 5.03
N VAL A 39 -9.49 10.88 4.39
CA VAL A 39 -10.04 9.71 3.71
C VAL A 39 -9.54 9.71 2.27
N TYR A 40 -8.59 8.80 1.96
CA TYR A 40 -8.08 8.62 0.60
C TYR A 40 -8.77 7.44 -0.08
N HIS A 41 -9.81 7.71 -0.86
CA HIS A 41 -10.51 6.70 -1.68
C HIS A 41 -9.88 6.58 -3.07
N ALA A 42 -8.64 6.11 -3.16
CA ALA A 42 -7.95 5.94 -4.43
C ALA A 42 -7.46 4.49 -4.61
N HIS A 43 -7.63 3.94 -5.82
CA HIS A 43 -6.99 2.66 -6.19
C HIS A 43 -5.48 2.82 -6.42
N ARG A 44 -5.04 4.07 -6.61
CA ARG A 44 -3.65 4.47 -6.84
C ARG A 44 -3.29 5.57 -5.85
N PHE A 45 -2.28 5.33 -5.03
CA PHE A 45 -1.76 6.26 -4.05
C PHE A 45 -0.52 6.94 -4.59
N ALA A 46 -0.37 8.25 -4.38
CA ALA A 46 0.86 8.94 -4.71
C ALA A 46 2.00 8.47 -3.79
N LEU A 47 3.24 8.48 -4.28
CA LEU A 47 4.37 7.94 -3.51
C LEU A 47 4.60 8.65 -2.16
N ASN A 48 4.22 9.92 -2.08
CA ASN A 48 4.33 10.73 -0.86
C ASN A 48 3.25 10.43 0.19
N LEU A 49 2.29 9.54 -0.08
CA LEU A 49 1.26 9.17 0.87
C LEU A 49 1.74 8.11 1.88
N PRO A 50 1.28 8.16 3.14
CA PRO A 50 1.60 7.17 4.16
C PRO A 50 0.95 5.81 3.87
N VAL A 51 1.76 4.74 3.78
CA VAL A 51 1.34 3.38 3.42
C VAL A 51 0.31 2.83 4.40
N CYS A 52 0.61 2.86 5.70
CA CYS A 52 -0.27 2.27 6.72
C CYS A 52 -1.65 2.94 6.76
N ARG A 53 -1.71 4.24 6.49
CA ARG A 53 -2.96 4.98 6.45
C ARG A 53 -3.71 4.74 5.15
N ALA A 54 -3.00 4.69 4.03
CA ALA A 54 -3.59 4.34 2.75
C ALA A 54 -4.22 2.93 2.81
N ALA A 55 -3.55 1.97 3.47
CA ALA A 55 -4.05 0.62 3.67
C ALA A 55 -5.28 0.56 4.59
N LEU A 56 -5.30 1.36 5.66
CA LEU A 56 -6.49 1.51 6.52
C LEU A 56 -7.69 2.06 5.74
N ASN A 57 -7.45 3.06 4.89
CA ASN A 57 -8.48 3.70 4.09
C ASN A 57 -8.98 2.83 2.93
N SER A 58 -8.11 2.01 2.34
CA SER A 58 -8.51 1.06 1.30
C SER A 58 -9.21 -0.18 1.86
N GLY A 59 -9.23 -0.33 3.19
CA GLY A 59 -9.76 -1.53 3.86
C GLY A 59 -8.82 -2.74 3.78
N ASP A 60 -7.59 -2.55 3.29
CA ASP A 60 -6.52 -3.55 3.30
C ASP A 60 -6.01 -3.85 4.71
N LEU A 61 -6.13 -2.87 5.60
CA LEU A 61 -5.63 -2.93 6.97
C LEU A 61 -6.73 -2.52 7.94
N THR A 62 -6.70 -3.09 9.15
CA THR A 62 -7.58 -2.71 10.27
C THR A 62 -6.83 -1.84 11.27
N SER A 63 -7.54 -1.11 12.14
CA SER A 63 -6.95 -0.23 13.17
C SER A 63 -5.99 -0.94 14.14
N SER A 64 -6.02 -2.27 14.18
CA SER A 64 -5.06 -3.13 14.88
C SER A 64 -3.66 -3.17 14.24
N GLY A 65 -3.46 -2.54 13.08
CA GLY A 65 -2.23 -2.70 12.31
C GLY A 65 -2.14 -4.08 11.66
N GLY A 66 -0.98 -4.39 11.08
CA GLY A 66 -0.77 -5.62 10.32
C GLY A 66 0.21 -5.47 9.16
N HIS A 67 0.49 -6.57 8.48
CA HIS A 67 1.37 -6.59 7.31
C HIS A 67 0.62 -6.15 6.05
N VAL A 68 1.23 -5.26 5.28
CA VAL A 68 0.68 -4.75 4.03
C VAL A 68 1.72 -4.91 2.93
N VAL A 69 1.24 -5.23 1.73
CA VAL A 69 2.06 -5.39 0.53
C VAL A 69 1.50 -4.51 -0.57
N TRP A 70 2.37 -3.77 -1.24
CA TRP A 70 2.03 -2.89 -2.34
C TRP A 70 3.01 -3.05 -3.49
N LYS A 71 2.63 -2.54 -4.66
CA LYS A 71 3.52 -2.41 -5.82
C LYS A 71 3.65 -0.94 -6.15
N ASN A 72 4.87 -0.51 -6.42
CA ASN A 72 5.13 0.81 -7.01
C ASN A 72 5.10 0.66 -8.53
N GLU A 73 4.22 1.40 -9.19
CA GLU A 73 4.10 1.48 -10.64
C GLU A 73 4.49 2.88 -11.09
N HIS A 74 5.59 2.97 -11.83
CA HIS A 74 5.94 4.19 -12.55
C HIS A 74 5.05 4.26 -13.80
N ALA A 75 3.91 4.94 -13.71
CA ALA A 75 3.08 5.23 -14.87
C ALA A 75 3.64 6.46 -15.60
N ASN A 76 3.55 6.49 -16.94
CA ASN A 76 4.06 7.57 -17.83
C ASN A 76 3.32 8.93 -17.67
N GLY A 77 3.09 9.37 -16.42
CA GLY A 77 2.36 10.56 -16.03
C GLY A 77 2.29 10.77 -14.50
N GLY A 78 2.94 9.93 -13.69
CA GLY A 78 3.03 10.08 -12.23
C GLY A 78 3.48 8.80 -11.53
N GLU A 79 4.18 8.94 -10.40
CA GLU A 79 4.58 7.82 -9.56
C GLU A 79 3.40 7.41 -8.66
N ALA A 80 2.89 6.18 -8.84
CA ALA A 80 1.74 5.68 -8.10
C ALA A 80 2.01 4.31 -7.49
N SER A 81 1.38 4.05 -6.35
CA SER A 81 1.42 2.78 -5.65
C SER A 81 0.02 2.20 -5.54
N GLU A 82 -0.08 0.89 -5.72
CA GLU A 82 -1.33 0.14 -5.59
C GLU A 82 -1.10 -0.96 -4.56
N PHE A 83 -2.01 -1.07 -3.57
CA PHE A 83 -1.98 -2.21 -2.66
C PHE A 83 -2.26 -3.48 -3.43
N VAL A 84 -1.43 -4.48 -3.19
CA VAL A 84 -1.66 -5.81 -3.69
C VAL A 84 -2.53 -6.49 -2.65
N GLN A 85 -3.81 -6.12 -2.65
CA GLN A 85 -4.82 -6.78 -1.84
C GLN A 85 -4.66 -8.29 -2.00
N SER A 86 -4.53 -9.02 -0.88
CA SER A 86 -4.68 -10.48 -0.85
C SER A 86 -6.08 -10.94 -1.34
N THR A 87 -6.97 -10.00 -1.67
CA THR A 87 -8.32 -10.15 -2.21
C THR A 87 -8.50 -9.73 -3.67
N ARG A 88 -7.43 -9.41 -4.44
CA ARG A 88 -7.47 -9.88 -5.84
C ARG A 88 -7.35 -11.38 -5.74
N ASN A 89 -8.49 -12.05 -5.57
CA ASN A 89 -8.63 -13.43 -5.94
C ASN A 89 -7.89 -13.61 -7.27
N ILE A 90 -6.69 -14.19 -7.21
CA ILE A 90 -6.07 -14.86 -8.36
C ILE A 90 -7.01 -15.99 -8.88
N ASN A 91 -8.10 -16.25 -8.15
CA ASN A 91 -9.23 -17.10 -8.49
C ASN A 91 -10.51 -16.36 -8.92
N THR A 92 -10.50 -15.08 -9.33
CA THR A 92 -11.64 -14.58 -10.12
C THR A 92 -11.41 -15.04 -11.56
N PRO A 93 -12.12 -16.07 -12.06
CA PRO A 93 -12.14 -16.28 -13.50
C PRO A 93 -12.66 -14.98 -14.11
N ILE A 94 -11.90 -14.42 -15.04
CA ILE A 94 -12.42 -13.49 -16.03
C ILE A 94 -13.64 -14.18 -16.67
N LEU A 95 -14.84 -13.88 -16.19
CA LEU A 95 -16.06 -14.35 -16.83
C LEU A 95 -16.12 -13.65 -18.19
N GLY A 96 -15.88 -14.46 -19.22
CA GLY A 96 -16.21 -14.13 -20.61
C GLY A 96 -17.71 -14.19 -20.87
#